data_AF-C0AQC3-F1
#
_entry.id   AF-C0AQC3-F1
#
_cell.length_a   1.000
_cell.length_b   1.000
_cell.length_c   1.000
_cell.angle_alpha   90.00
_cell.angle_beta   90.00
_cell.angle_gamma   90.00
#
_symmetry.space_group_name_H-M   'P 1'
#
loop_
_entity.id
_entity.type
_entity.pdbx_description
1 polymer ?
#
loop_
_entity_poly.entity_id
_entity_poly.type
_entity_poly.pdbx_seq_one_letter_code
_entity_poly.pdbx_strand_id
1 'polypeptide(L)'
;MKKLISLSLIFISCYTINLEKLTKETPYGVYLREAQKAVNVNDYNSALKAYEKMIQNFAHNPNIVATGKYEIAFIYYTINKTEKAKKIFKELIENKMEMPKWIKPLAKKILNKIEHNN
;
A
#
# COMPACT_ATOMS: atom_id res chain seq x y z
N MET A 1 -27.03 37.90 30.10
CA MET A 1 -26.83 36.46 29.80
C MET A 1 -25.82 36.34 28.66
N LYS A 2 -24.52 36.16 28.95
CA LYS A 2 -23.46 36.02 27.94
C LYS A 2 -23.34 34.54 27.59
N LYS A 3 -23.72 34.15 26.36
CA LYS A 3 -23.50 32.78 25.85
C LYS A 3 -22.00 32.62 25.57
N LEU A 4 -21.32 31.84 26.41
CA LEU A 4 -19.95 31.38 26.15
C LEU A 4 -20.05 30.26 25.10
N ILE A 5 -19.77 30.57 23.83
CA ILE A 5 -19.65 29.55 22.79
C ILE A 5 -18.24 28.99 22.92
N SER A 6 -18.12 27.82 23.56
CA SER A 6 -16.88 27.06 23.62
C SER A 6 -16.59 26.49 22.23
N LEU A 7 -15.73 27.17 21.46
CA LEU A 7 -15.24 26.68 20.17
C LEU A 7 -14.14 25.64 20.44
N SER A 8 -14.54 24.37 20.52
CA SER A 8 -13.59 23.25 20.62
C SER A 8 -12.83 23.09 19.30
N LEU A 9 -11.60 23.61 19.24
CA LEU A 9 -10.64 23.30 18.18
C LEU A 9 -10.17 21.85 18.34
N ILE A 10 -10.77 20.94 17.58
CA ILE A 10 -10.28 19.57 17.44
C ILE A 10 -9.04 19.64 16.54
N PHE A 11 -7.85 19.56 17.12
CA PHE A 11 -6.62 19.34 16.36
C PHE A 11 -6.63 17.91 15.84
N ILE A 12 -7.17 17.72 14.64
CA ILE A 12 -7.04 16.47 13.91
C ILE A 12 -5.58 16.41 13.45
N SER A 13 -4.72 15.73 14.19
CA SER A 13 -3.38 15.39 13.72
C SER A 13 -3.52 14.31 12.64
N CYS A 14 -3.97 14.71 11.44
CA CYS A 14 -3.93 13.85 10.28
C CYS A 14 -2.47 13.61 9.91
N TYR A 15 -1.98 12.41 10.17
CA TYR A 15 -0.74 11.97 9.56
C TYR A 15 -0.94 11.89 8.05
N THR A 16 -0.17 12.67 7.30
CA THR A 16 -0.07 12.59 5.84
C THR A 16 1.36 12.24 5.48
N ILE A 17 1.54 11.28 4.55
CA ILE A 17 2.87 10.98 4.04
C ILE A 17 3.40 12.22 3.32
N ASN A 18 4.62 12.64 3.64
CA ASN A 18 5.33 13.62 2.83
C ASN A 18 6.04 12.90 1.67
N LEU A 19 5.34 12.77 0.54
CA LEU A 19 5.85 12.06 -0.63
C LEU A 19 7.06 12.74 -1.27
N GLU A 20 7.22 14.05 -1.14
CA GLU A 20 8.36 14.80 -1.71
C GLU A 20 9.69 14.37 -1.08
N LYS A 21 9.69 14.07 0.23
CA LYS A 21 10.87 13.60 0.96
C LYS A 21 11.33 12.20 0.55
N LEU A 22 10.50 11.42 -0.13
CA LEU A 22 10.85 10.07 -0.60
C LEU A 22 11.54 10.16 -1.97
N THR A 23 12.87 10.12 -2.00
CA THR A 23 13.69 10.25 -3.22
C THR A 23 14.36 8.93 -3.61
N LYS A 24 14.96 8.84 -4.80
CA LYS A 24 15.71 7.64 -5.23
C LYS A 24 16.83 7.20 -4.28
N GLU A 25 17.35 8.12 -3.45
CA GLU A 25 18.38 7.87 -2.45
C GLU A 25 17.80 7.37 -1.12
N THR A 26 16.51 7.58 -0.91
CA THR A 26 15.81 7.11 0.29
C THR A 26 15.81 5.59 0.30
N PRO A 27 16.24 4.91 1.40
CA PRO A 27 16.21 3.45 1.46
C PRO A 27 14.79 2.91 1.30
N TYR A 28 14.61 1.81 0.55
CA TYR A 28 13.27 1.25 0.28
C TYR A 28 12.47 0.93 1.56
N GLY A 29 13.16 0.54 2.64
CA GLY A 29 12.52 0.29 3.94
C GLY A 29 11.81 1.51 4.53
N VAL A 30 12.23 2.73 4.17
CA VAL A 30 11.54 3.96 4.56
C VAL A 30 10.21 4.09 3.80
N TYR A 31 10.18 3.79 2.51
CA TYR A 31 8.93 3.76 1.74
C TYR A 31 7.93 2.79 2.33
N LEU A 32 8.37 1.55 2.61
CA LEU A 32 7.53 0.53 3.25
C LEU A 32 6.96 1.03 4.58
N ARG A 33 7.80 1.61 5.43
CA ARG A 33 7.39 2.12 6.74
C ARG A 33 6.37 3.25 6.62
N GLU A 34 6.61 4.25 5.76
CA GLU A 34 5.68 5.38 5.62
C GLU A 34 4.36 4.94 5.00
N ALA A 35 4.39 4.04 4.02
CA ALA A 35 3.20 3.45 3.41
C ALA A 35 2.38 2.66 4.44
N GLN A 36 3.03 1.81 5.25
CA GLN A 36 2.34 1.04 6.29
C GLN A 36 1.72 1.93 7.37
N LYS A 37 2.38 3.03 7.76
CA LYS A 37 1.77 4.03 8.66
C LYS A 37 0.49 4.61 8.06
N ALA A 38 0.47 4.91 6.76
CA ALA A 38 -0.74 5.39 6.09
C ALA A 38 -1.84 4.32 6.03
N VAL A 39 -1.49 3.06 5.75
CA VAL A 39 -2.42 1.92 5.84
C VAL A 39 -3.05 1.83 7.24
N ASN A 40 -2.25 2.00 8.30
CA ASN A 40 -2.73 1.89 9.69
C ASN A 40 -3.75 2.98 10.07
N VAL A 41 -3.74 4.12 9.38
CA VAL A 41 -4.73 5.20 9.55
C VAL A 41 -5.78 5.22 8.43
N ASN A 42 -5.87 4.13 7.65
CA ASN A 42 -6.77 3.96 6.51
C ASN A 42 -6.58 5.00 5.39
N ASP A 43 -5.45 5.71 5.34
CA ASP A 43 -5.07 6.55 4.21
C ASP A 43 -4.45 5.69 3.09
N TYR A 44 -5.30 4.88 2.48
CA TYR A 44 -4.91 3.98 1.40
C TYR A 44 -4.40 4.74 0.18
N ASN A 45 -4.86 5.97 -0.06
CA ASN A 45 -4.41 6.78 -1.20
C ASN A 45 -2.94 7.18 -1.05
N SER A 46 -2.54 7.65 0.13
CA SER A 46 -1.13 7.96 0.39
C SER A 46 -0.26 6.70 0.40
N ALA A 47 -0.76 5.61 0.99
CA ALA A 47 -0.05 4.32 0.96
C ALA A 47 0.22 3.85 -0.47
N LEU A 48 -0.79 3.88 -1.35
CA LEU A 48 -0.65 3.52 -2.76
C LEU A 48 0.41 4.38 -3.44
N LYS A 49 0.36 5.70 -3.29
CA LYS A 49 1.36 6.62 -3.88
C LYS A 49 2.78 6.34 -3.38
N ALA A 50 2.94 5.99 -2.11
CA ALA A 50 4.25 5.66 -1.54
C ALA A 50 4.79 4.34 -2.13
N TYR A 51 3.96 3.30 -2.25
CA TYR A 51 4.37 2.05 -2.91
C TYR A 51 4.64 2.23 -4.40
N GLU A 52 3.84 3.03 -5.11
CA GLU A 52 4.07 3.37 -6.52
C GLU A 52 5.42 4.08 -6.72
N LYS A 53 5.71 5.07 -5.87
CA LYS A 53 7.00 5.78 -5.89
C LYS A 53 8.17 4.85 -5.55
N MET A 54 7.97 3.91 -4.63
CA MET A 54 8.96 2.86 -4.33
C MET A 54 9.24 2.00 -5.56
N ILE A 55 8.19 1.50 -6.23
CA ILE A 55 8.34 0.69 -7.44
C ILE A 55 9.07 1.47 -8.54
N GLN A 56 8.73 2.75 -8.72
CA GLN A 56 9.40 3.61 -9.69
C GLN A 56 10.89 3.78 -9.40
N ASN A 57 11.24 4.12 -8.15
CA ASN A 57 12.63 4.40 -7.77
C ASN A 57 13.50 3.13 -7.66
N PHE A 58 12.89 1.98 -7.41
CA PHE A 58 13.55 0.68 -7.30
C PHE A 58 13.18 -0.27 -8.44
N ALA A 59 12.82 0.25 -9.62
CA ALA A 59 12.38 -0.55 -10.77
C ALA A 59 13.40 -1.60 -11.25
N HIS A 60 14.69 -1.38 -10.96
CA HIS A 60 15.79 -2.30 -11.25
C HIS A 60 15.86 -3.49 -10.29
N ASN A 61 15.19 -3.44 -9.13
CA ASN A 61 15.22 -4.48 -8.12
C ASN A 61 13.90 -5.28 -8.12
N PRO A 62 13.88 -6.50 -8.71
CA PRO A 62 12.64 -7.26 -8.87
C PRO A 62 12.02 -7.66 -7.52
N ASN A 63 12.82 -7.94 -6.49
CA ASN A 63 12.31 -8.29 -5.16
C ASN A 63 11.53 -7.13 -4.52
N ILE A 64 12.03 -5.90 -4.64
CA ILE A 64 11.36 -4.69 -4.13
C ILE A 64 10.10 -4.39 -4.94
N VAL A 65 10.18 -4.49 -6.26
CA VAL A 65 9.03 -4.29 -7.15
C VAL A 65 7.90 -5.27 -6.83
N ALA A 66 8.22 -6.55 -6.66
CA ALA A 66 7.24 -7.57 -6.32
C ALA A 66 6.58 -7.30 -4.96
N THR A 67 7.38 -6.87 -3.97
CA THR A 67 6.88 -6.48 -2.64
C THR A 67 5.88 -5.33 -2.75
N GLY A 68 6.25 -4.24 -3.44
CA GLY A 68 5.34 -3.10 -3.63
C GLY A 68 4.05 -3.47 -4.36
N LYS A 69 4.14 -4.31 -5.41
CA LYS A 69 2.97 -4.79 -6.14
C LYS A 69 2.04 -5.63 -5.26
N TYR A 70 2.60 -6.49 -4.41
CA TYR A 70 1.81 -7.28 -3.47
C TYR A 70 1.05 -6.37 -2.50
N GLU A 71 1.71 -5.39 -1.90
CA GLU A 71 1.08 -4.47 -0.95
C GLU A 71 -0.01 -3.63 -1.62
N ILE A 72 0.22 -3.15 -2.85
CA ILE A 72 -0.81 -2.45 -3.65
C ILE A 72 -2.03 -3.35 -3.90
N ALA A 73 -1.80 -4.62 -4.27
CA ALA A 73 -2.88 -5.58 -4.49
C ALA A 73 -3.66 -5.86 -3.19
N PHE A 74 -2.96 -5.97 -2.07
CA PHE A 74 -3.57 -6.16 -0.76
C PHE A 74 -4.40 -4.95 -0.34
N ILE A 75 -3.91 -3.72 -0.55
CA ILE A 75 -4.71 -2.51 -0.33
C ILE A 75 -5.98 -2.54 -1.18
N TYR A 76 -5.87 -2.84 -2.48
CA TYR A 76 -7.05 -2.94 -3.35
C TYR A 76 -8.05 -3.97 -2.86
N TYR A 77 -7.56 -5.10 -2.35
CA TYR A 77 -8.40 -6.11 -1.71
C TYR A 77 -9.10 -5.56 -0.46
N THR A 78 -8.37 -4.87 0.43
CA THR A 78 -8.91 -4.26 1.66
C THR A 78 -10.02 -3.24 1.39
N ILE A 79 -9.91 -2.47 0.30
CA ILE A 79 -10.91 -1.44 -0.07
C ILE A 79 -11.99 -1.95 -1.04
N ASN A 80 -12.22 -3.26 -1.09
CA ASN A 80 -13.22 -3.93 -1.94
C ASN A 80 -13.08 -3.64 -3.45
N LYS A 81 -11.90 -3.24 -3.92
CA LYS A 81 -11.58 -3.15 -5.35
C LYS A 81 -11.05 -4.49 -5.85
N THR A 82 -11.89 -5.51 -5.68
CA THR A 82 -11.55 -6.93 -5.86
C THR A 82 -10.97 -7.25 -7.23
N GLU A 83 -11.53 -6.71 -8.31
CA GLU A 83 -11.00 -6.94 -9.67
C GLU A 83 -9.58 -6.40 -9.87
N LYS A 84 -9.26 -5.25 -9.28
CA LYS A 84 -7.90 -4.69 -9.34
C LYS A 84 -6.91 -5.55 -8.56
N ALA A 85 -7.31 -5.98 -7.36
CA ALA A 85 -6.49 -6.89 -6.55
C ALA A 85 -6.25 -8.22 -7.28
N LYS A 86 -7.31 -8.82 -7.83
CA LYS A 86 -7.27 -10.08 -8.59
C LYS A 86 -6.27 -10.02 -9.73
N LYS A 87 -6.33 -8.95 -10.54
CA LYS A 87 -5.41 -8.75 -11.66
C LYS A 87 -3.95 -8.75 -11.21
N ILE A 88 -3.61 -7.95 -10.19
CA ILE A 88 -2.22 -7.82 -9.74
C ILE A 88 -1.72 -9.11 -9.07
N PHE A 89 -2.55 -9.79 -8.28
CA PHE A 89 -2.16 -11.08 -7.69
C PHE A 89 -1.90 -12.15 -8.76
N LYS A 90 -2.72 -12.23 -9.81
CA LYS A 90 -2.49 -13.14 -10.95
C LYS A 90 -1.17 -12.83 -11.65
N GLU A 91 -0.93 -11.54 -11.96
CA GLU A 91 0.35 -11.11 -12.54
C GLU A 91 1.54 -11.55 -11.67
N LEU A 92 1.48 -11.39 -10.35
CA LEU A 92 2.56 -11.83 -9.44
C LEU A 92 2.77 -13.35 -9.43
N ILE A 93 1.71 -14.14 -9.59
CA ILE A 93 1.81 -15.60 -9.57
C ILE A 93 2.42 -16.12 -10.88
N GLU A 94 1.97 -15.58 -12.01
CA GLU A 94 2.35 -15.98 -13.37
C GLU A 94 3.74 -15.47 -13.77
N ASN A 95 4.18 -14.35 -13.17
CA ASN A 95 5.48 -13.77 -13.49
C ASN A 95 6.64 -14.68 -13.05
N LYS A 96 7.66 -14.75 -13.91
CA LYS A 96 8.92 -15.50 -13.71
C LYS A 96 10.03 -14.66 -13.06
N MET A 97 9.76 -13.40 -12.73
CA MET A 97 10.71 -12.52 -12.04
C MET A 97 11.08 -13.07 -10.67
N GLU A 98 12.30 -12.75 -10.23
CA GLU A 98 12.72 -13.00 -8.86
C GLU A 98 11.82 -12.23 -7.89
N MET A 99 11.40 -12.89 -6.82
CA MET A 99 10.56 -12.28 -5.80
C MET A 99 10.75 -12.98 -4.46
N PRO A 100 10.47 -12.30 -3.33
CA PRO A 100 10.48 -12.95 -2.02
C PRO A 100 9.60 -14.20 -1.99
N LYS A 101 10.10 -15.26 -1.35
CA LYS A 101 9.45 -16.59 -1.28
C LYS A 101 8.01 -16.55 -0.73
N TRP A 102 7.68 -15.52 0.06
CA TRP A 102 6.37 -15.36 0.67
C TRP A 102 5.30 -14.81 -0.29
N ILE A 103 5.67 -14.17 -1.41
CA ILE A 103 4.71 -13.47 -2.27
C ILE A 103 3.75 -14.43 -2.96
N LYS A 104 4.25 -15.44 -3.68
CA LYS A 104 3.40 -16.38 -4.43
C LYS A 104 2.40 -17.13 -3.54
N PRO A 105 2.78 -17.73 -2.39
CA PRO A 105 1.81 -18.43 -1.55
C PRO A 105 0.75 -17.48 -0.95
N LEU A 106 1.12 -16.28 -0.52
CA LEU A 106 0.14 -15.32 0.00
C LEU A 106 -0.78 -14.76 -1.08
N ALA A 107 -0.25 -14.43 -2.26
CA ALA A 107 -1.05 -13.98 -3.40
C ALA A 107 -2.09 -15.05 -3.79
N LYS A 108 -1.69 -16.33 -3.86
CA LYS A 108 -2.61 -17.46 -4.10
C LYS A 108 -3.69 -17.55 -3.01
N LYS A 109 -3.31 -17.41 -1.74
CA LYS A 109 -4.26 -17.45 -0.62
C LYS A 109 -5.34 -16.36 -0.74
N ILE A 110 -4.94 -15.12 -1.02
CA ILE A 110 -5.88 -14.01 -1.17
C ILE A 110 -6.73 -14.17 -2.44
N LEU A 111 -6.14 -14.61 -3.55
CA LEU A 111 -6.85 -14.87 -4.80
C LEU A 111 -7.94 -15.94 -4.61
N ASN A 112 -7.63 -17.05 -3.93
CA ASN A 112 -8.62 -18.08 -3.63
C ASN A 112 -9.77 -17.51 -2.79
N LYS A 113 -9.47 -16.67 -1.79
CA LYS A 113 -10.50 -16.01 -0.96
C LYS A 113 -11.40 -15.10 -1.79
N ILE A 114 -10.82 -14.37 -2.75
CA ILE A 114 -11.59 -13.54 -3.70
C ILE A 114 -12.53 -14.40 -4.55
N GLU A 115 -12.06 -15.54 -5.05
CA GLU A 115 -12.81 -16.38 -6.00
C GLU A 115 -13.93 -17.20 -5.36
N HIS A 116 -13.85 -17.47 -4.05
CA HIS A 116 -14.81 -18.33 -3.34
C HIS A 116 -15.73 -17.56 -2.38
N ASN A 117 -15.56 -16.24 -2.23
CA ASN A 117 -16.42 -15.40 -1.39
C ASN A 117 -17.37 -14.51 -2.22
N ASN A 118 -17.57 -14.81 -3.50
CA ASN A 118 -18.52 -14.14 -4.39
C ASN A 118 -19.79 -14.97 -4.58
#